data_AF-A0ABC9FWG1-F1
#
_entry.id   AF-A0ABC9FWG1-F1
#
_cell.length_a   1.000
_cell.length_b   1.000
_cell.length_c   1.000
_cell.angle_alpha   90.00
_cell.angle_beta   90.00
_cell.angle_gamma   90.00
#
_symmetry.space_group_name_H-M   'P 1'
#
loop_
_entity.id
_entity.type
_entity.pdbx_description
1 polymer ?
#
loop_
_entity_poly.entity_id
_entity_poly.type
_entity_poly.pdbx_seq_one_letter_code
_entity_poly.pdbx_strand_id
1 'polypeptide(L)'
;MKNPSLLSLLLVLLAVSLPPAAAVVMLRLVTDGASPDVECVNGGIYTANSTYEANRRRLAGLLLAEAATPSRPYYTDLGVGYWPYRPQAIMFCPRRDVDGTGDSSCAACIAGALLEVERACPYHREASFYSGNCTLEFSEYRIFSIFGGSILQQVLASGLIFQAIGFAWLFFLLLQEWRSRKRGTMMHSTPHLSGD
;
A
#
# COMPACT_ATOMS: atom_id res chain seq x y z
N MET A 1 39.02 -1.65 21.10
CA MET A 1 38.90 -0.18 21.21
C MET A 1 37.57 0.24 20.60
N LYS A 2 36.53 0.32 21.42
CA LYS A 2 35.17 0.67 21.00
C LYS A 2 35.11 2.19 20.95
N ASN A 3 35.30 2.77 19.77
CA ASN A 3 35.51 4.21 19.62
C ASN A 3 34.16 4.92 19.86
N PRO A 4 33.95 5.60 21.00
CA PRO A 4 32.63 6.14 21.37
C PRO A 4 32.18 7.23 20.40
N SER A 5 33.14 7.89 19.72
CA SER A 5 32.90 8.92 18.72
C SER A 5 32.24 8.37 17.44
N LEU A 6 32.58 7.14 17.01
CA LEU A 6 31.95 6.51 15.85
C LEU A 6 30.50 6.12 16.12
N LEU A 7 30.19 5.75 17.37
CA LEU A 7 28.84 5.36 17.77
C LEU A 7 27.92 6.59 17.85
N SER A 8 28.42 7.72 18.37
CA SER A 8 27.71 9.00 18.28
C SER A 8 27.51 9.48 16.84
N LEU A 9 28.52 9.33 15.97
CA LEU A 9 28.40 9.71 14.56
C LEU A 9 27.35 8.86 13.83
N LEU A 10 27.30 7.56 14.11
CA LEU A 10 26.31 6.64 13.55
C LEU A 10 24.88 6.98 14.00
N LEU A 11 24.71 7.35 15.27
CA LEU A 11 23.43 7.78 15.84
C LEU A 11 22.95 9.11 15.26
N VAL A 12 23.86 10.06 15.03
CA VAL A 12 23.55 11.35 14.39
C VAL A 12 23.18 11.14 12.91
N LEU A 13 23.89 10.25 12.19
CA LEU A 13 23.56 9.92 10.80
C LEU A 13 22.20 9.20 10.68
N LEU A 14 21.84 8.34 11.64
CA LEU A 14 20.51 7.73 11.73
C LEU A 14 19.42 8.77 12.01
N ALA A 15 19.69 9.75 12.88
CA ALA A 15 18.73 10.81 13.21
C ALA A 15 18.50 11.82 12.07
N VAL A 16 19.51 12.04 11.22
CA VAL A 16 19.45 13.00 10.10
C VAL A 16 18.87 12.38 8.81
N SER A 17 18.94 11.05 8.66
CA SER A 17 18.43 10.33 7.48
C SER A 17 16.94 10.03 7.53
N LEU A 18 16.29 10.16 8.69
CA LEU A 18 14.83 10.12 8.76
C LEU A 18 14.29 11.52 8.45
N PRO A 19 13.57 11.73 7.34
CA PRO A 19 12.83 12.97 7.14
C PRO A 19 11.85 13.15 8.31
N PRO A 20 11.53 14.38 8.74
CA PRO A 20 10.59 14.62 9.84
C PRO A 20 9.22 13.96 9.61
N ALA A 21 8.86 13.67 8.35
CA ALA A 21 7.71 12.85 7.99
C ALA A 21 7.81 11.39 8.51
N ALA A 22 9.00 10.78 8.49
CA ALA A 22 9.23 9.43 8.99
C ALA A 22 9.22 9.34 10.53
N ALA A 23 9.59 10.41 11.24
CA ALA A 23 9.46 10.49 12.70
C ALA A 23 7.98 10.58 13.13
N VAL A 24 7.14 11.27 12.35
CA VAL A 24 5.67 11.26 12.56
C VAL A 24 5.11 9.86 12.28
N VAL A 25 5.59 9.16 11.26
CA VAL A 25 5.19 7.77 10.96
C VAL A 25 5.62 6.80 12.07
N MET A 26 6.83 6.96 12.65
CA MET A 26 7.29 6.15 13.78
C MET A 26 6.56 6.48 15.10
N LEU A 27 6.14 7.73 15.32
CA LEU A 27 5.32 8.09 16.47
C LEU A 27 3.89 7.52 16.36
N ARG A 28 3.39 7.29 15.15
CA ARG A 28 2.11 6.61 14.88
C ARG A 28 2.19 5.08 15.06
N LEU A 29 3.39 4.49 15.04
CA LEU A 29 3.61 3.06 15.22
C LEU A 29 3.76 2.64 16.69
N VAL A 30 3.87 3.60 17.62
CA VAL A 30 4.08 3.37 19.08
C VAL A 30 2.85 3.68 19.93
N THR A 31 1.73 4.10 19.32
CA THR A 31 0.45 4.18 20.03
C THR A 31 -0.25 2.83 19.96
N ASP A 32 -0.06 2.02 20.98
CA ASP A 32 -1.04 1.01 21.37
C ASP A 32 -2.37 1.75 21.63
N GLY A 33 -3.35 1.54 20.74
CA GLY A 33 -4.59 2.32 20.67
C GLY A 33 -4.59 3.43 19.61
N ALA A 34 -4.46 3.07 18.33
CA ALA A 34 -4.84 3.98 17.24
C ALA A 34 -6.33 4.34 17.41
N SER A 35 -6.62 5.60 17.77
CA SER A 35 -7.97 6.13 17.78
C SER A 35 -8.61 5.90 16.41
N PRO A 36 -9.89 5.50 16.34
CA PRO A 36 -10.57 5.36 15.06
C PRO A 36 -10.49 6.68 14.29
N ASP A 37 -10.07 6.60 13.04
CA ASP A 37 -9.93 7.74 12.12
C ASP A 37 -10.91 7.57 10.96
N VAL A 38 -11.55 8.68 10.57
CA VAL A 38 -12.50 8.71 9.45
C VAL A 38 -12.06 9.77 8.46
N GLU A 39 -11.89 9.35 7.20
CA GLU A 39 -11.51 10.23 6.11
C GLU A 39 -12.65 10.33 5.09
N CYS A 40 -13.11 11.56 4.84
CA CYS A 40 -14.09 11.85 3.79
C CYS A 40 -13.32 12.26 2.52
N VAL A 41 -13.32 11.39 1.52
CA VAL A 41 -12.63 11.68 0.26
C VAL A 41 -13.53 12.60 -0.59
N ASN A 42 -12.92 13.59 -1.25
CA ASN A 42 -13.59 14.46 -2.21
C ASN A 42 -13.87 13.75 -3.55
N GLY A 43 -14.54 12.59 -3.49
CA GLY A 43 -14.99 11.80 -4.64
C GLY A 43 -16.40 12.16 -5.13
N GLY A 44 -16.99 13.21 -4.56
CA GLY A 44 -18.34 13.67 -4.84
C GLY A 44 -19.38 13.20 -3.82
N ILE A 45 -20.56 13.81 -3.89
CA ILE A 45 -21.68 13.58 -2.99
C ILE A 45 -22.78 12.82 -3.76
N TYR A 46 -23.45 11.87 -3.10
CA TYR A 46 -24.65 11.22 -3.66
C TYR A 46 -25.91 11.88 -3.12
N THR A 47 -26.98 11.87 -3.91
CA THR A 47 -28.26 12.47 -3.52
C THR A 47 -29.00 11.57 -2.54
N ALA A 48 -29.62 12.15 -1.52
CA ALA A 48 -30.52 11.44 -0.62
C ALA A 48 -31.70 10.80 -1.39
N ASN A 49 -32.18 9.64 -0.92
CA ASN A 49 -33.20 8.80 -1.55
C ASN A 49 -32.87 8.36 -2.99
N SER A 50 -31.59 8.38 -3.37
CA SER A 50 -31.16 7.87 -4.67
C SER A 50 -31.05 6.34 -4.69
N THR A 51 -31.02 5.77 -5.90
CA THR A 51 -30.68 4.36 -6.09
C THR A 51 -29.27 4.04 -5.57
N TYR A 52 -28.33 4.99 -5.64
CA TYR A 52 -26.99 4.84 -5.08
C TYR A 52 -27.05 4.63 -3.56
N GLU A 53 -27.83 5.44 -2.84
CA GLU A 53 -27.98 5.30 -1.39
C GLU A 53 -28.59 3.94 -1.01
N ALA A 54 -29.64 3.52 -1.72
CA ALA A 54 -30.25 2.20 -1.50
C ALA A 54 -29.25 1.05 -1.74
N ASN A 55 -28.45 1.15 -2.80
CA ASN A 55 -27.40 0.17 -3.09
C ASN A 55 -26.28 0.19 -2.05
N ARG A 56 -25.88 1.37 -1.54
CA ARG A 56 -24.88 1.53 -0.48
C ARG A 56 -25.36 0.92 0.84
N ARG A 57 -26.64 1.10 1.21
CA ARG A 57 -27.24 0.45 2.38
C ARG A 57 -27.29 -1.07 2.25
N ARG A 58 -27.64 -1.59 1.06
CA ARG A 58 -27.59 -3.03 0.79
C ARG A 58 -26.16 -3.58 0.88
N LEU A 59 -25.19 -2.84 0.35
CA LEU A 59 -23.77 -3.18 0.42
C LEU A 59 -23.26 -3.24 1.87
N ALA A 60 -23.63 -2.29 2.71
CA ALA A 60 -23.33 -2.32 4.15
C ALA A 60 -23.88 -3.59 4.83
N GLY A 61 -25.11 -3.99 4.50
CA GLY A 61 -25.69 -5.24 5.02
C GLY A 61 -24.93 -6.50 4.58
N LEU A 62 -24.47 -6.54 3.33
CA LEU A 62 -23.64 -7.66 2.83
C LEU A 62 -22.29 -7.74 3.55
N LEU A 63 -21.62 -6.59 3.75
CA LEU A 63 -20.36 -6.55 4.50
C LEU A 63 -20.52 -7.06 5.93
N LEU A 64 -21.60 -6.67 6.62
CA LEU A 64 -21.89 -7.15 7.97
C LEU A 64 -22.11 -8.67 8.00
N ALA A 65 -22.80 -9.22 7.00
CA ALA A 65 -23.01 -10.65 6.87
C ALA A 65 -21.68 -11.38 6.67
N GLU A 66 -20.83 -10.90 5.76
CA GLU A 66 -19.49 -11.47 5.53
C GLU A 66 -18.60 -11.36 6.78
N ALA A 67 -18.63 -10.21 7.47
CA ALA A 67 -17.84 -9.95 8.67
C ALA A 67 -18.24 -10.86 9.85
N ALA A 68 -19.49 -11.33 9.88
CA ALA A 68 -19.99 -12.26 10.86
C ALA A 68 -19.63 -13.72 10.57
N THR A 69 -19.12 -14.05 9.37
CA THR A 69 -18.78 -15.43 9.05
C THR A 69 -17.54 -15.90 9.82
N PRO A 70 -17.54 -17.13 10.38
CA PRO A 70 -16.39 -17.66 11.12
C PRO A 70 -15.15 -17.84 10.24
N SER A 71 -15.35 -18.17 8.96
CA SER A 71 -14.32 -18.38 7.95
C SER A 71 -14.10 -17.16 7.05
N ARG A 72 -14.47 -15.95 7.51
CA ARG A 72 -14.34 -14.73 6.71
C ARG A 72 -12.90 -14.56 6.21
N PRO A 73 -12.72 -14.07 4.97
CA PRO A 73 -11.40 -13.72 4.48
C PRO A 73 -10.88 -12.47 5.21
N TYR A 74 -9.55 -12.30 5.21
CA TYR A 74 -8.90 -11.07 5.72
C TYR A 74 -9.32 -9.83 4.93
N TYR A 75 -9.53 -10.00 3.62
CA TYR A 75 -9.93 -8.97 2.67
C TYR A 75 -11.25 -9.35 2.03
N THR A 76 -12.19 -8.41 1.98
CA THR A 76 -13.46 -8.57 1.26
C THR A 76 -13.72 -7.34 0.41
N ASP A 77 -14.10 -7.56 -0.84
CA ASP A 77 -14.48 -6.51 -1.79
C ASP A 77 -15.85 -6.85 -2.38
N LEU A 78 -16.81 -5.95 -2.17
CA LEU A 78 -18.18 -6.12 -2.61
C LEU A 78 -18.65 -4.86 -3.33
N GLY A 79 -19.57 -5.03 -4.27
CA GLY A 79 -20.27 -3.90 -4.88
C GLY A 79 -21.68 -4.25 -5.30
N VAL A 80 -22.55 -3.26 -5.29
CA VAL A 80 -24.00 -3.43 -5.54
C VAL A 80 -24.46 -2.41 -6.56
N GLY A 81 -25.26 -2.85 -7.54
CA GLY A 81 -25.78 -1.98 -8.59
C GLY A 81 -25.01 -2.05 -9.90
N TYR A 82 -25.29 -1.11 -10.80
CA TYR A 82 -24.77 -1.06 -12.17
C TYR A 82 -24.01 0.24 -12.44
N TRP A 83 -23.08 0.19 -13.39
CA TRP A 83 -22.27 1.34 -13.81
C TRP A 83 -23.14 2.46 -14.41
N PRO A 84 -22.82 3.76 -14.27
CA PRO A 84 -21.62 4.33 -13.63
C PRO A 84 -21.71 4.47 -12.12
N TYR A 85 -22.92 4.48 -11.55
CA TYR A 85 -23.17 4.79 -10.14
C TYR A 85 -23.26 3.52 -9.27
N ARG A 86 -22.23 2.68 -9.35
CA ARG A 86 -22.16 1.42 -8.59
C ARG A 86 -21.32 1.61 -7.32
N PRO A 87 -21.92 1.67 -6.12
CA PRO A 87 -21.15 1.66 -4.88
C PRO A 87 -20.36 0.36 -4.74
N GLN A 88 -19.14 0.52 -4.25
CA GLN A 88 -18.20 -0.53 -3.90
C GLN A 88 -17.71 -0.30 -2.47
N ALA A 89 -17.33 -1.36 -1.79
CA ALA A 89 -16.75 -1.26 -0.48
C ALA A 89 -15.78 -2.41 -0.23
N ILE A 90 -14.68 -2.04 0.40
CA ILE A 90 -13.62 -2.94 0.82
C ILE A 90 -13.60 -2.95 2.33
N MET A 91 -13.48 -4.14 2.92
CA MET A 91 -13.19 -4.27 4.34
C MET A 91 -11.97 -5.15 4.57
N PHE A 92 -11.19 -4.75 5.57
CA PHE A 92 -10.10 -5.55 6.11
C PHE A 92 -10.43 -5.92 7.55
N CYS A 93 -10.38 -7.21 7.83
CA CYS A 93 -10.56 -7.72 9.18
C CYS A 93 -9.38 -8.61 9.57
N PRO A 94 -8.53 -8.18 10.51
CA PRO A 94 -7.48 -9.03 11.05
C PRO A 94 -8.10 -10.28 11.65
N ARG A 95 -7.42 -11.42 11.44
CA ARG A 95 -7.74 -12.64 12.14
C ARG A 95 -7.21 -12.46 13.56
N ARG A 96 -8.11 -12.50 14.55
CA ARG A 96 -7.69 -12.67 15.93
C ARG A 96 -7.65 -14.14 16.25
N ASP A 97 -6.60 -14.55 16.94
CA ASP A 97 -6.43 -15.92 17.41
C ASP A 97 -7.54 -16.28 18.39
N VAL A 98 -7.87 -17.56 18.45
CA VAL A 98 -9.10 -18.16 19.02
C VAL A 98 -9.24 -18.00 20.54
N ASP A 99 -8.31 -17.34 21.22
CA ASP A 99 -8.47 -17.01 22.64
C ASP A 99 -9.41 -15.81 22.76
N GLY A 100 -10.70 -16.11 22.97
CA GLY A 100 -11.83 -15.18 23.07
C GLY A 100 -11.80 -14.23 24.27
N THR A 101 -10.63 -13.67 24.58
CA THR A 101 -10.40 -12.72 25.65
C THR A 101 -9.66 -11.52 25.09
N GLY A 102 -10.41 -10.61 24.48
CA GLY A 102 -9.88 -9.33 24.02
C GLY A 102 -10.39 -8.98 22.65
N ASP A 103 -11.11 -7.86 22.58
CA ASP A 103 -11.49 -7.13 21.38
C ASP A 103 -12.79 -7.52 20.66
N SER A 104 -13.55 -6.47 20.36
CA SER A 104 -14.76 -6.49 19.52
C SER A 104 -14.59 -7.38 18.30
N SER A 105 -15.58 -8.24 18.02
CA SER A 105 -15.61 -9.03 16.80
C SER A 105 -15.47 -8.14 15.56
N CYS A 106 -14.88 -8.66 14.47
CA CYS A 106 -14.81 -7.92 13.19
C CYS A 106 -16.18 -7.35 12.80
N ALA A 107 -17.25 -8.11 12.94
CA ALA A 107 -18.61 -7.65 12.70
C ALA A 107 -18.99 -6.42 13.56
N ALA A 108 -18.64 -6.40 14.85
CA ALA A 108 -18.88 -5.26 15.72
C ALA A 108 -18.04 -4.04 15.30
N CYS A 109 -16.78 -4.24 14.90
CA CYS A 109 -15.93 -3.17 14.39
C CYS A 109 -16.50 -2.57 13.08
N ILE A 110 -16.88 -3.42 12.13
CA ILE A 110 -17.48 -2.98 10.86
C ILE A 110 -18.82 -2.28 11.09
N ALA A 111 -19.64 -2.75 12.03
CA ALA A 111 -20.87 -2.07 12.42
C ALA A 111 -20.61 -0.66 12.99
N GLY A 112 -19.60 -0.52 13.85
CA GLY A 112 -19.15 0.78 14.35
C GLY A 112 -18.61 1.67 13.24
N ALA A 113 -17.77 1.13 12.36
CA ALA A 113 -17.21 1.84 11.23
C ALA A 113 -18.29 2.40 10.29
N LEU A 114 -19.31 1.60 9.98
CA LEU A 114 -20.45 2.04 9.16
C LEU A 114 -21.17 3.25 9.77
N LEU A 115 -21.35 3.24 11.09
CA LEU A 115 -22.02 4.32 11.82
C LEU A 115 -21.15 5.59 11.89
N GLU A 116 -19.85 5.43 12.18
CA GLU A 116 -18.90 6.55 12.22
C GLU A 116 -18.73 7.20 10.85
N VAL A 117 -18.62 6.40 9.78
CA VAL A 117 -18.54 6.93 8.41
C VAL A 117 -19.79 7.70 8.04
N GLU A 118 -20.99 7.21 8.37
CA GLU A 118 -22.23 7.92 8.06
C GLU A 118 -22.34 9.23 8.86
N ARG A 119 -21.84 9.26 10.09
CA ARG A 119 -21.84 10.44 10.95
C ARG A 119 -20.84 11.50 10.50
N ALA A 120 -19.62 11.09 10.17
CA ALA A 120 -18.54 12.03 9.82
C ALA A 120 -18.58 12.44 8.34
N CYS A 121 -18.99 11.54 7.44
CA CYS A 121 -18.99 11.73 5.99
C CYS A 121 -20.41 11.53 5.39
N PRO A 122 -21.42 12.31 5.81
CA PRO A 122 -22.76 12.16 5.30
C PRO A 122 -22.79 12.39 3.78
N TYR A 123 -23.43 11.49 3.05
CA TYR A 123 -23.61 11.57 1.59
C TYR A 123 -22.33 11.49 0.74
N HIS A 124 -21.15 11.30 1.33
CA HIS A 124 -19.91 11.11 0.56
C HIS A 124 -19.94 9.79 -0.19
N ARG A 125 -19.55 9.81 -1.46
CA ARG A 125 -19.45 8.59 -2.28
C ARG A 125 -18.24 7.73 -1.92
N GLU A 126 -17.18 8.40 -1.48
CA GLU A 126 -15.90 7.81 -1.11
C GLU A 126 -15.58 8.22 0.34
N ALA A 127 -15.37 7.25 1.22
CA ALA A 127 -15.06 7.48 2.63
C ALA A 127 -14.35 6.28 3.22
N SER A 128 -13.37 6.51 4.09
CA SER A 128 -12.57 5.47 4.70
C SER A 128 -12.61 5.56 6.23
N PHE A 129 -12.60 4.41 6.88
CA PHE A 129 -12.48 4.26 8.33
C PHE A 129 -11.29 3.37 8.62
N TYR A 130 -10.41 3.83 9.50
CA TYR A 130 -9.21 3.12 9.92
C TYR A 130 -9.21 2.92 11.44
N SER A 131 -9.06 1.67 11.86
CA SER A 131 -8.87 1.30 13.27
C SER A 131 -7.92 0.10 13.34
N GLY A 132 -7.27 -0.10 14.49
CA GLY A 132 -6.49 -1.32 14.73
C GLY A 132 -7.32 -2.61 14.63
N ASN A 133 -8.66 -2.51 14.76
CA ASN A 133 -9.57 -3.65 14.76
C ASN A 133 -10.14 -4.00 13.38
N CYS A 134 -10.30 -3.02 12.50
CA CYS A 134 -10.78 -3.20 11.14
C CYS A 134 -10.58 -1.92 10.31
N THR A 135 -10.58 -2.09 9.00
CA THR A 135 -10.64 -0.99 8.03
C THR A 135 -11.88 -1.17 7.16
N LEU A 136 -12.55 -0.08 6.85
CA LEU A 136 -13.70 -0.04 5.93
C LEU A 136 -13.51 1.11 4.96
N GLU A 137 -13.59 0.84 3.66
CA GLU A 137 -13.46 1.86 2.62
C GLU A 137 -14.66 1.77 1.68
N PHE A 138 -15.44 2.84 1.58
CA PHE A 138 -16.45 3.01 0.55
C PHE A 138 -15.85 3.72 -0.66
N SER A 139 -16.23 3.26 -1.84
CA SER A 139 -15.88 3.90 -3.09
C SER A 139 -16.95 3.73 -4.16
N GLU A 140 -16.76 4.38 -5.31
CA GLU A 140 -17.60 4.20 -6.49
C GLU A 140 -16.80 3.45 -7.55
N TYR A 141 -17.38 2.37 -8.10
CA TYR A 141 -16.70 1.50 -9.03
C TYR A 141 -16.23 2.27 -10.29
N ARG A 142 -14.92 2.22 -10.57
CA ARG A 142 -14.33 2.78 -11.78
C ARG A 142 -13.83 1.64 -12.69
N ILE A 143 -14.28 1.62 -13.94
CA ILE A 143 -13.83 0.63 -14.95
C ILE A 143 -12.31 0.75 -15.19
N PHE A 144 -11.80 1.98 -15.15
CA PHE A 144 -10.37 2.26 -15.19
C PHE A 144 -9.86 2.53 -13.78
N SER A 145 -10.01 1.56 -12.87
CA SER A 145 -9.32 1.60 -11.58
C SER A 145 -7.87 1.17 -11.82
N ILE A 146 -7.03 2.15 -12.12
CA ILE A 146 -5.58 1.99 -12.20
C ILE A 146 -5.09 1.82 -10.76
N PHE A 147 -5.23 0.61 -10.21
CA PHE A 147 -4.76 0.14 -8.90
C PHE A 147 -4.29 1.23 -7.92
N GLY A 148 -5.18 1.66 -7.01
CA GLY A 148 -4.84 2.08 -5.64
C GLY A 148 -3.61 2.98 -5.44
N GLY A 149 -3.31 3.86 -6.40
CA GLY A 149 -2.14 4.72 -6.38
C GLY A 149 -2.27 5.74 -7.49
N SER A 150 -2.00 7.00 -7.18
CA SER A 150 -2.09 8.11 -8.14
C SER A 150 -1.43 7.74 -9.48
N ILE A 151 -2.04 8.13 -10.60
CA ILE A 151 -1.50 7.91 -11.97
C ILE A 151 -0.02 8.34 -12.05
N LEU A 152 0.31 9.43 -11.35
CA LEU A 152 1.67 9.92 -11.17
C LEU A 152 2.61 8.87 -10.57
N GLN A 153 2.18 8.14 -9.54
CA GLN A 153 3.00 7.13 -8.88
C GLN A 153 3.29 5.93 -9.77
N GLN A 154 2.33 5.49 -10.59
CA GLN A 154 2.57 4.41 -11.55
C GLN A 154 3.44 4.86 -12.73
N VAL A 155 3.26 6.09 -13.22
CA VAL A 155 4.12 6.67 -14.26
C VAL A 155 5.55 6.86 -13.73
N LEU A 156 5.71 7.29 -12.48
CA LEU A 156 7.02 7.41 -11.83
C LEU A 156 7.67 6.03 -11.61
N ALA A 157 6.90 5.03 -11.14
CA ALA A 157 7.40 3.68 -10.93
C ALA A 157 7.86 3.02 -12.25
N SER A 158 7.07 3.15 -13.31
CA SER A 158 7.46 2.66 -14.64
C SER A 158 8.70 3.38 -15.17
N GLY A 159 8.81 4.69 -15.00
CA GLY A 159 10.02 5.46 -15.35
C GLY A 159 11.29 4.95 -14.66
N LEU A 160 11.22 4.66 -13.37
CA LEU A 160 12.35 4.10 -12.59
C LEU A 160 12.77 2.70 -13.08
N ILE A 161 11.80 1.87 -13.47
CA ILE A 161 12.06 0.53 -14.01
C ILE A 161 12.80 0.61 -15.36
N PHE A 162 12.35 1.49 -16.27
CA PHE A 162 13.03 1.68 -17.56
C PHE A 162 14.47 2.19 -17.40
N GLN A 163 14.71 3.07 -16.42
CA GLN A 163 16.07 3.52 -16.10
C GLN A 163 16.94 2.35 -15.59
N ALA A 164 16.44 1.53 -14.68
CA ALA A 164 17.18 0.39 -14.14
C ALA A 164 17.56 -0.63 -15.22
N ILE A 165 16.63 -0.94 -16.15
CA ILE A 165 16.90 -1.82 -17.29
C ILE A 165 17.95 -1.21 -18.21
N GLY A 166 17.85 0.10 -18.50
CA GLY A 166 18.84 0.82 -19.31
C GLY A 166 20.24 0.78 -18.70
N PHE A 167 20.37 1.07 -17.41
CA PHE A 167 21.66 1.02 -16.71
C PHE A 167 22.23 -0.40 -16.63
N ALA A 168 21.41 -1.40 -16.36
CA ALA A 168 21.84 -2.79 -16.36
C ALA A 168 22.38 -3.22 -17.74
N TRP A 169 21.73 -2.79 -18.81
CA TRP A 169 22.14 -3.09 -20.17
C TRP A 169 23.44 -2.39 -20.57
N LEU A 170 23.57 -1.09 -20.24
CA LEU A 170 24.82 -0.33 -20.45
C LEU A 170 25.99 -0.94 -19.67
N PHE A 171 25.77 -1.30 -18.40
CA PHE A 171 26.78 -1.95 -17.59
C PHE A 171 27.19 -3.31 -18.16
N PHE A 172 26.23 -4.10 -18.64
CA PHE A 172 26.51 -5.37 -19.31
C PHE A 172 27.36 -5.18 -20.57
N LEU A 173 27.06 -4.18 -21.42
CA LEU A 173 27.87 -3.87 -22.59
C LEU A 173 29.29 -3.45 -22.23
N LEU A 174 29.46 -2.62 -21.20
CA LEU A 174 30.79 -2.23 -20.70
C LEU A 174 31.58 -3.44 -20.18
N LEU A 175 30.92 -4.37 -19.48
CA LEU A 175 31.54 -5.61 -19.03
C LEU A 175 31.93 -6.52 -20.20
N GLN A 176 31.11 -6.57 -21.25
CA GLN A 176 31.43 -7.33 -22.46
C GLN A 176 32.67 -6.77 -23.16
N GLU A 177 32.75 -5.46 -23.32
CA GLU A 177 33.90 -4.78 -23.92
C GLU A 177 35.18 -4.99 -23.09
N TRP A 178 35.09 -4.82 -21.78
CA TRP A 178 36.22 -5.08 -20.87
C TRP A 178 36.70 -6.53 -20.95
N ARG A 179 35.78 -7.50 -21.00
CA ARG A 179 36.10 -8.93 -21.14
C ARG A 179 36.67 -9.26 -22.52
N SER A 180 36.23 -8.57 -23.57
CA SER A 180 36.78 -8.68 -24.92
C SER A 180 38.23 -8.21 -24.95
N ARG A 181 38.50 -7.00 -24.44
CA ARG A 181 39.86 -6.44 -24.34
C ARG A 181 40.82 -7.32 -23.54
N LYS A 182 40.38 -7.84 -22.40
CA LYS A 182 41.20 -8.77 -21.60
C LYS A 182 41.55 -10.06 -22.36
N ARG A 183 40.61 -10.60 -23.14
CA ARG A 183 40.87 -11.79 -23.98
C ARG A 183 41.79 -11.48 -25.16
N GLY A 184 41.66 -10.31 -25.79
CA GLY A 184 42.55 -9.85 -26.85
C GLY A 184 44.00 -9.63 -26.39
N THR A 185 44.20 -9.12 -25.17
CA THR A 185 45.55 -8.94 -24.60
C THR A 185 46.25 -10.24 -24.19
N MET A 186 45.52 -11.35 -23.99
CA MET A 186 46.13 -12.65 -23.67
C MET A 186 46.60 -13.42 -24.91
N MET A 187 46.07 -13.14 -26.09
CA MET A 187 46.42 -13.85 -27.33
C MET A 187 47.65 -13.29 -28.05
N HIS A 188 48.25 -12.19 -27.58
CA HIS A 188 49.37 -11.52 -28.25
C HIS A 188 50.75 -11.78 -27.61
N SER A 189 50.86 -12.79 -26.75
CA SER A 189 52.13 -13.20 -26.14
C SER A 189 52.54 -14.59 -26.62
N THR A 190 52.90 -14.71 -27.90
CA THR A 190 53.65 -15.86 -28.41
C THR A 190 55.03 -15.36 -28.86
N PRO A 191 56.12 -15.67 -28.14
CA PRO A 191 57.46 -15.31 -28.59
C PRO A 191 57.87 -16.23 -29.73
N HIS A 192 58.20 -15.65 -30.88
CA HIS A 192 58.97 -16.31 -31.93
C HIS A 192 60.40 -16.56 -31.39
N LEU A 193 60.74 -17.82 -31.10
CA LEU A 193 62.12 -18.25 -30.95
C LEU A 193 62.71 -18.42 -32.35
N SER A 194 63.54 -17.46 -32.77
CA SER A 194 64.46 -17.60 -33.90
C SER A 194 65.62 -18.47 -33.46
N GLY A 195 65.87 -19.55 -34.21
CA GLY A 195 67.09 -20.34 -34.08
C GLY A 195 68.28 -19.61 -34.70
N ASP A 196 69.41 -19.72 -34.03
CA ASP A 196 70.77 -19.74 -34.59
C ASP A 196 71.54 -20.82 -33.81
#